data_AF-A0A7Z1GQ43-F1
#
_entry.id   AF-A0A7Z1GQ43-F1
#
_cell.length_a   1.000
_cell.length_b   1.000
_cell.length_c   1.000
_cell.angle_alpha   90.00
_cell.angle_beta   90.00
_cell.angle_gamma   90.00
#
_symmetry.space_group_name_H-M   'P 1'
#
loop_
_entity.id
_entity.type
_entity.pdbx_description
1 polymer ?
#
loop_
_entity_poly.entity_id
_entity_poly.type
_entity_poly.pdbx_seq_one_letter_code
_entity_poly.pdbx_strand_id
1 'polypeptide(L)'
;MEATYTWHQGARSLNPRWPLTPEMLPDELFSSWLVRTAHAHGCLPRTLTSIVWPGAQAWTVDLDRKHHWANMEALASTSGVQAPSLLAATLWPIIQNLHPNCVAENTTPLSWILPLGCRNRSRAGGLLCCPRCMGDPVPHYLLQYRLAWHTVCPRHRILLIDRCWRCSSALQPNRLRPDRPLSLCHHCGQSLADVSPEPVVKSALAFQSFADSASQSTALYGLTSLSFTEWMCIARVMVSFLRNVTRNPTTKSQLFCQAMGLDLSQLKSSSLGLPFEYATPAERAGLLGQAWVIMQAGPERFLELAGEVELPVTIFPVRGIGGSPILAQMVSVLVQHTRNQPSQPSRRQTREPLEVWRMWNRLQRRTYRNGIS
;
A
#
# COMPACT_ATOMS: atom_id res chain seq x y z
N MET A 1 -20.32 -11.99 -2.15
CA MET A 1 -20.05 -11.39 -3.47
C MET A 1 -18.57 -11.55 -3.74
N GLU A 2 -18.23 -12.22 -4.83
CA GLU A 2 -16.86 -12.23 -5.35
C GLU A 2 -16.47 -10.83 -5.81
N ALA A 3 -15.17 -10.53 -5.84
CA ALA A 3 -14.70 -9.26 -6.38
C ALA A 3 -15.04 -9.21 -7.88
N THR A 4 -15.59 -8.08 -8.36
CA THR A 4 -15.99 -7.91 -9.76
C THR A 4 -14.81 -7.69 -10.71
N TYR A 5 -13.58 -7.80 -10.21
CA TYR A 5 -12.35 -7.58 -10.95
C TYR A 5 -11.28 -8.58 -10.47
N THR A 6 -10.27 -8.78 -11.32
CA THR A 6 -9.08 -9.58 -11.02
C THR A 6 -7.89 -8.94 -11.72
N TRP A 7 -6.73 -8.97 -11.05
CA TRP A 7 -5.45 -8.51 -11.57
C TRP A 7 -4.73 -9.61 -12.35
N HIS A 8 -4.92 -10.88 -11.98
CA HIS A 8 -4.57 -12.04 -12.80
C HIS A 8 -5.39 -13.29 -12.43
N GLN A 9 -5.70 -14.12 -13.44
CA GLN A 9 -6.56 -15.31 -13.31
C GLN A 9 -5.90 -16.50 -12.57
N GLY A 10 -4.71 -16.31 -12.01
CA GLY A 10 -3.84 -17.41 -11.57
C GLY A 10 -3.23 -18.16 -12.76
N ALA A 11 -2.66 -19.33 -12.50
CA ALA A 11 -2.07 -20.16 -13.54
C ALA A 11 -1.90 -21.62 -13.09
N ARG A 12 -2.06 -22.52 -14.05
CA ARG A 12 -1.76 -23.94 -13.89
C ARG A 12 -0.32 -24.23 -14.29
N SER A 13 0.26 -25.23 -13.65
CA SER A 13 1.57 -25.77 -14.02
C SER A 13 1.42 -26.80 -15.14
N LEU A 14 2.18 -26.64 -16.22
CA LEU A 14 2.23 -27.56 -17.36
C LEU A 14 3.61 -28.21 -17.43
N ASN A 15 3.66 -29.55 -17.34
CA ASN A 15 4.89 -30.35 -17.38
C ASN A 15 6.02 -29.81 -16.46
N PRO A 16 5.76 -29.59 -15.15
CA PRO A 16 6.78 -29.09 -14.25
C PRO A 16 7.94 -30.08 -14.09
N ARG A 17 9.17 -29.55 -13.98
CA ARG A 17 10.32 -30.33 -13.52
C ARG A 17 10.32 -30.50 -12.01
N TRP A 18 9.76 -29.52 -11.31
CA TRP A 18 9.52 -29.63 -9.87
C TRP A 18 8.38 -30.62 -9.59
N PRO A 19 8.61 -31.64 -8.74
CA PRO A 19 7.64 -32.71 -8.53
C PRO A 19 6.33 -32.21 -7.90
N LEU A 20 6.38 -31.13 -7.11
CA LEU A 20 5.21 -30.61 -6.37
C LEU A 20 5.05 -29.10 -6.62
N THR A 21 4.53 -28.73 -7.78
CA THR A 21 4.22 -27.32 -8.07
C THR A 21 2.73 -27.04 -7.84
N PRO A 22 2.35 -26.31 -6.77
CA PRO A 22 0.97 -25.91 -6.59
C PRO A 22 0.53 -24.94 -7.69
N GLU A 23 -0.76 -25.00 -8.04
CA GLU A 23 -1.37 -23.98 -8.89
C GLU A 23 -1.25 -22.59 -8.25
N MET A 24 -0.99 -21.60 -9.09
CA MET A 24 -1.05 -20.20 -8.72
C MET A 24 -2.51 -19.78 -8.68
N LEU A 25 -2.97 -19.29 -7.52
CA LEU A 25 -4.35 -18.90 -7.35
C LEU A 25 -4.64 -17.53 -8.01
N PRO A 26 -5.91 -17.23 -8.35
CA PRO A 26 -6.30 -15.91 -8.82
C PRO A 26 -5.85 -14.82 -7.84
N ASP A 27 -5.25 -13.75 -8.38
CA ASP A 27 -4.69 -12.63 -7.65
C ASP A 27 -3.67 -12.97 -6.55
N GLU A 28 -3.13 -14.20 -6.53
CA GLU A 28 -2.09 -14.58 -5.59
C GLU A 28 -0.77 -13.83 -5.86
N LEU A 29 -0.26 -13.17 -4.83
CA LEU A 29 1.01 -12.47 -4.87
C LEU A 29 2.17 -13.43 -5.21
N PHE A 30 3.06 -13.04 -6.12
CA PHE A 30 4.19 -13.84 -6.57
C PHE A 30 5.01 -14.48 -5.42
N SER A 31 5.38 -13.68 -4.42
CA SER A 31 6.10 -14.19 -3.25
C SER A 31 5.27 -15.13 -2.38
N SER A 32 3.93 -14.99 -2.32
CA SER A 32 3.04 -15.95 -1.66
C SER A 32 3.11 -17.31 -2.33
N TRP A 33 2.96 -17.32 -3.65
CA TRP A 33 3.04 -18.55 -4.44
C TRP A 33 4.41 -19.23 -4.29
N LEU A 34 5.52 -18.48 -4.36
CA LEU A 34 6.86 -19.04 -4.13
C LEU A 34 7.04 -19.65 -2.75
N VAL A 35 6.45 -19.04 -1.70
CA VAL A 35 6.48 -19.63 -0.34
C VAL A 35 5.68 -20.93 -0.31
N ARG A 36 4.48 -20.97 -0.89
CA ARG A 36 3.67 -22.20 -0.96
C ARG A 36 4.36 -23.29 -1.77
N THR A 37 4.99 -22.97 -2.88
CA THR A 37 5.77 -23.92 -3.68
C THR A 37 6.96 -24.46 -2.90
N ALA A 38 7.66 -23.63 -2.12
CA ALA A 38 8.76 -24.09 -1.28
C ALA A 38 8.27 -25.02 -0.16
N HIS A 39 7.16 -24.67 0.48
CA HIS A 39 6.53 -25.48 1.52
C HIS A 39 6.04 -26.83 0.98
N ALA A 40 5.46 -26.87 -0.22
CA ALA A 40 5.09 -28.11 -0.89
C ALA A 40 6.28 -29.05 -1.13
N HIS A 41 7.48 -28.49 -1.36
CA HIS A 41 8.74 -29.24 -1.46
C HIS A 41 9.42 -29.49 -0.11
N GLY A 42 8.80 -29.13 1.02
CA GLY A 42 9.38 -29.27 2.35
C GLY A 42 10.64 -28.43 2.59
N CYS A 43 10.87 -27.38 1.79
CA CYS A 43 12.09 -26.59 1.83
C CYS A 43 11.83 -25.11 2.14
N LEU A 44 12.90 -24.39 2.48
CA LEU A 44 12.80 -22.96 2.75
C LEU A 44 12.64 -22.19 1.44
N PRO A 45 11.90 -21.07 1.40
CA PRO A 45 11.73 -20.26 0.19
C PRO A 45 13.06 -19.84 -0.45
N ARG A 46 14.10 -19.59 0.36
CA ARG A 46 15.45 -19.29 -0.14
C ARG A 46 16.08 -20.44 -0.92
N THR A 47 15.88 -21.68 -0.45
CA THR A 47 16.44 -22.89 -1.03
C THR A 47 15.81 -23.14 -2.39
N LEU A 48 14.48 -23.02 -2.48
CA LEU A 48 13.76 -23.09 -3.75
C LEU A 48 14.28 -22.03 -4.74
N THR A 49 14.33 -20.76 -4.34
CA THR A 49 14.73 -19.67 -5.23
C THR A 49 16.21 -19.73 -5.63
N SER A 50 17.11 -20.29 -4.80
CA SER A 50 18.52 -20.42 -5.15
C SER A 50 18.80 -21.46 -6.22
N ILE A 51 17.90 -22.43 -6.41
CA ILE A 51 17.98 -23.40 -7.51
C ILE A 51 17.70 -22.71 -8.85
N VAL A 52 16.70 -21.82 -8.88
CA VAL A 52 16.26 -21.13 -10.10
C VAL A 52 17.14 -19.91 -10.42
N TRP A 53 17.55 -19.17 -9.39
CA TRP A 53 18.40 -17.99 -9.52
C TRP A 53 19.64 -18.13 -8.62
N PRO A 54 20.65 -18.91 -9.06
CA PRO A 54 21.88 -19.10 -8.30
C PRO A 54 22.58 -17.77 -7.97
N GLY A 55 23.09 -17.65 -6.74
CA GLY A 55 23.76 -16.45 -6.25
C GLY A 55 22.83 -15.27 -5.93
N ALA A 56 21.58 -15.29 -6.39
CA ALA A 56 20.63 -14.22 -6.13
C ALA A 56 20.19 -14.18 -4.66
N GLN A 57 20.21 -12.99 -4.07
CA GLN A 57 19.68 -12.75 -2.74
C GLN A 57 18.18 -12.41 -2.81
N ALA A 58 17.38 -13.28 -3.44
CA ALA A 58 15.99 -13.00 -3.82
C ALA A 58 15.11 -12.47 -2.67
N TRP A 59 15.34 -12.99 -1.46
CA TRP A 59 14.57 -12.63 -0.27
C TRP A 59 15.14 -11.44 0.51
N THR A 60 16.24 -10.81 0.07
CA THR A 60 16.74 -9.57 0.71
C THR A 60 16.09 -8.31 0.14
N VAL A 61 15.44 -8.42 -1.01
CA VAL A 61 14.74 -7.35 -1.73
C VAL A 61 13.22 -7.59 -1.76
N ASP A 62 12.45 -6.63 -2.27
CA ASP A 62 11.03 -6.82 -2.54
C ASP A 62 10.85 -7.67 -3.82
N LEU A 63 10.75 -8.99 -3.65
CA LEU A 63 10.69 -9.97 -4.74
C LEU A 63 9.44 -9.82 -5.62
N ASP A 64 8.39 -9.17 -5.12
CA ASP A 64 7.18 -8.89 -5.88
C ASP A 64 7.35 -7.74 -6.88
N ARG A 65 8.52 -7.06 -6.91
CA ARG A 65 8.90 -6.13 -7.98
C ARG A 65 9.67 -6.87 -9.07
N LYS A 66 9.76 -6.28 -10.26
CA LYS A 66 10.60 -6.82 -11.34
C LYS A 66 12.08 -6.63 -11.02
N HIS A 67 12.86 -7.70 -11.18
CA HIS A 67 14.31 -7.68 -11.04
C HIS A 67 14.99 -8.24 -12.28
N HIS A 68 16.03 -7.59 -12.76
CA HIS A 68 16.79 -8.03 -13.95
C HIS A 68 17.39 -9.44 -13.78
N TRP A 69 17.81 -9.79 -12.57
CA TRP A 69 18.37 -11.11 -12.26
C TRP A 69 17.31 -12.20 -12.12
N ALA A 70 16.03 -11.84 -11.87
CA ALA A 70 14.94 -12.79 -11.68
C ALA A 70 14.41 -13.24 -13.04
N ASN A 71 15.19 -14.09 -13.71
CA ASN A 71 14.82 -14.65 -15.01
C ASN A 71 13.54 -15.50 -14.88
N MET A 72 12.43 -14.99 -15.44
CA MET A 72 11.12 -15.65 -15.39
C MET A 72 11.06 -16.91 -16.26
N GLU A 73 11.86 -16.99 -17.33
CA GLU A 73 11.92 -18.20 -18.18
C GLU A 73 12.61 -19.36 -17.46
N ALA A 74 13.64 -19.06 -16.67
CA ALA A 74 14.27 -20.07 -15.81
C ALA A 74 13.26 -20.64 -14.80
N LEU A 75 12.47 -19.77 -14.16
CA LEU A 75 11.41 -20.19 -13.24
C LEU A 75 10.30 -20.95 -13.96
N ALA A 76 9.90 -20.50 -15.14
CA ALA A 76 8.87 -21.14 -15.96
C ALA A 76 9.28 -22.55 -16.37
N SER A 77 10.51 -22.73 -16.86
CA SER A 77 11.02 -24.06 -17.28
C SER A 77 11.11 -25.07 -16.13
N THR A 78 11.19 -24.60 -14.88
CA THR A 78 11.28 -25.45 -13.70
C THR A 78 9.90 -25.74 -13.09
N SER A 79 9.09 -24.69 -12.93
CA SER A 79 7.77 -24.75 -12.30
C SER A 79 6.64 -25.14 -13.25
N GLY A 80 6.85 -25.13 -14.56
CA GLY A 80 5.80 -25.33 -15.56
C GLY A 80 4.76 -24.21 -15.64
N VAL A 81 4.91 -23.12 -14.87
CA VAL A 81 4.04 -21.94 -14.96
C VAL A 81 4.62 -20.99 -16.00
N GLN A 82 3.81 -20.53 -16.95
CA GLN A 82 4.29 -19.67 -18.04
C GLN A 82 4.87 -18.35 -17.52
N ALA A 83 5.96 -17.87 -18.14
CA ALA A 83 6.63 -16.63 -17.74
C ALA A 83 5.71 -15.39 -17.71
N PRO A 84 4.77 -15.19 -18.67
CA PRO A 84 3.79 -14.10 -18.57
C PRO A 84 2.90 -14.19 -17.33
N SER A 85 2.47 -15.39 -16.93
CA SER A 85 1.68 -15.60 -15.72
C SER A 85 2.47 -15.30 -14.44
N LEU A 86 3.75 -15.71 -14.41
CA LEU A 86 4.66 -15.39 -13.31
C LEU A 86 4.85 -13.87 -13.18
N LEU A 87 5.02 -13.17 -14.30
CA LEU A 87 5.15 -11.72 -14.33
C LEU A 87 3.84 -11.02 -13.91
N ALA A 88 2.68 -11.54 -14.32
CA ALA A 88 1.37 -11.00 -13.96
C ALA A 88 1.07 -11.08 -12.45
N ALA A 89 1.63 -12.08 -11.75
CA ALA A 89 1.54 -12.22 -10.30
C ALA A 89 2.49 -11.29 -9.52
N THR A 90 3.39 -10.58 -10.20
CA THR A 90 4.22 -9.52 -9.60
C THR A 90 3.50 -8.17 -9.63
N LEU A 91 4.03 -7.18 -8.91
CA LEU A 91 3.55 -5.80 -8.97
C LEU A 91 3.95 -5.07 -10.25
N TRP A 92 4.74 -5.70 -11.14
CA TRP A 92 5.28 -5.06 -12.34
C TRP A 92 4.21 -4.45 -13.26
N PRO A 93 3.14 -5.19 -13.67
CA PRO A 93 2.13 -4.62 -14.56
C PRO A 93 1.45 -3.39 -13.95
N ILE A 94 1.19 -3.42 -12.65
CA ILE A 94 0.54 -2.32 -11.92
C ILE A 94 1.48 -1.13 -11.79
N ILE A 95 2.76 -1.36 -11.50
CA ILE A 95 3.77 -0.30 -11.43
C ILE A 95 3.90 0.39 -12.78
N GLN A 96 3.88 -0.35 -13.90
CA GLN A 96 3.93 0.24 -15.24
C GLN A 96 2.69 1.09 -15.54
N ASN A 97 1.51 0.66 -15.11
CA ASN A 97 0.28 1.44 -15.26
C ASN A 97 0.29 2.72 -14.39
N LEU A 98 0.75 2.63 -13.15
CA LEU A 98 0.81 3.78 -12.24
C LEU A 98 1.97 4.74 -12.51
N HIS A 99 3.08 4.23 -13.04
CA HIS A 99 4.35 4.95 -13.19
C HIS A 99 5.02 4.63 -14.54
N PRO A 100 4.40 4.97 -15.68
CA PRO A 100 4.89 4.56 -17.01
C PRO A 100 6.29 5.08 -17.34
N ASN A 101 6.66 6.25 -16.80
CA ASN A 101 7.96 6.87 -17.03
C ASN A 101 9.02 6.51 -15.97
N CYS A 102 8.69 5.65 -15.00
CA CYS A 102 9.62 5.27 -13.95
C CYS A 102 10.51 4.12 -14.44
N VAL A 103 11.82 4.38 -14.51
CA VAL A 103 12.81 3.31 -14.50
C VAL A 103 12.68 2.66 -13.13
N ALA A 104 12.22 1.40 -13.08
CA ALA A 104 11.97 0.71 -11.82
C ALA A 104 13.28 0.41 -11.09
N GLU A 105 13.85 1.43 -10.46
CA GLU A 105 14.93 1.31 -9.53
C GLU A 105 14.36 0.84 -8.19
N ASN A 106 14.95 -0.23 -7.66
CA ASN A 106 14.47 -0.93 -6.47
C ASN A 106 14.57 -0.14 -5.15
N THR A 107 15.10 1.09 -5.20
CA THR A 107 15.47 1.89 -4.03
C THR A 107 14.48 3.02 -3.77
N THR A 108 13.66 3.42 -4.74
CA THR A 108 12.73 4.54 -4.58
C THR A 108 11.37 4.08 -4.03
N PRO A 109 10.80 4.81 -3.06
CA PRO A 109 9.41 4.66 -2.69
C PRO A 109 8.52 4.99 -3.90
N LEU A 110 7.73 4.01 -4.33
CA LEU A 110 6.73 4.19 -5.40
C LEU A 110 5.41 4.58 -4.74
N SER A 111 4.83 5.71 -5.15
CA SER A 111 3.50 6.10 -4.68
C SER A 111 2.52 4.96 -4.95
N TRP A 112 1.62 4.76 -4.00
CA TRP A 112 0.59 3.72 -4.04
C TRP A 112 1.05 2.27 -3.91
N ILE A 113 2.35 2.00 -3.77
CA ILE A 113 2.87 0.64 -3.53
C ILE A 113 3.39 0.54 -2.10
N LEU A 114 2.86 -0.40 -1.32
CA LEU A 114 3.26 -0.60 0.07
C LEU A 114 4.72 -1.11 0.17
N PRO A 115 5.61 -0.41 0.89
CA PRO A 115 6.99 -0.80 1.05
C PRO A 115 7.16 -1.89 2.12
N LEU A 116 7.88 -2.96 1.80
CA LEU A 116 8.15 -4.04 2.76
C LEU A 116 9.16 -3.65 3.86
N GLY A 117 9.93 -2.59 3.67
CA GLY A 117 10.97 -2.15 4.62
C GLY A 117 12.05 -3.22 4.86
N CYS A 118 12.52 -3.82 3.78
CA CYS A 118 13.48 -4.91 3.77
C CYS A 118 14.78 -4.57 4.52
N ARG A 119 15.22 -5.46 5.40
CA ARG A 119 16.59 -5.50 5.93
C ARG A 119 17.00 -6.96 6.02
N ASN A 120 17.95 -7.35 5.17
CA ASN A 120 18.19 -8.77 4.89
C ASN A 120 16.84 -9.45 4.57
N ARG A 121 16.59 -10.62 5.16
CA ARG A 121 15.35 -11.39 4.94
C ARG A 121 14.15 -10.92 5.77
N SER A 122 14.33 -9.91 6.60
CA SER A 122 13.29 -9.40 7.50
C SER A 122 12.56 -8.21 6.92
N ARG A 123 11.27 -8.09 7.23
CA ARG A 123 10.39 -7.01 6.77
C ARG A 123 9.86 -6.19 7.95
N ALA A 124 9.67 -4.90 7.73
CA ALA A 124 9.12 -3.99 8.74
C ALA A 124 7.58 -3.83 8.66
N GLY A 125 6.98 -4.29 7.57
CA GLY A 125 5.54 -4.18 7.27
C GLY A 125 5.28 -4.39 5.78
N GLY A 126 4.22 -3.76 5.26
CA GLY A 126 3.94 -3.64 3.83
C GLY A 126 3.17 -4.81 3.20
N LEU A 127 3.13 -5.95 3.87
CA LEU A 127 2.25 -7.06 3.53
C LEU A 127 1.00 -7.01 4.41
N LEU A 128 -0.17 -7.22 3.81
CA LEU A 128 -1.45 -7.27 4.51
C LEU A 128 -2.16 -8.59 4.26
N CYS A 129 -3.06 -8.97 5.15
CA CYS A 129 -4.01 -10.03 4.88
C CYS A 129 -5.40 -9.73 5.46
N CYS A 130 -6.39 -10.45 4.93
CA CYS A 130 -7.70 -10.54 5.53
C CYS A 130 -7.68 -11.71 6.53
N PRO A 131 -8.00 -11.52 7.82
CA PRO A 131 -8.09 -12.60 8.80
C PRO A 131 -9.00 -13.75 8.32
N ARG A 132 -10.15 -13.42 7.72
CA ARG A 132 -11.09 -14.43 7.22
C ARG A 132 -10.57 -15.20 6.00
N CYS A 133 -9.85 -14.56 5.08
CA CYS A 133 -9.16 -15.27 3.99
C CYS A 133 -8.08 -16.21 4.51
N MET A 134 -7.40 -15.85 5.59
CA MET A 134 -6.39 -16.73 6.20
C MET A 134 -7.01 -17.96 6.88
N GLY A 135 -8.32 -18.00 7.09
CA GLY A 135 -9.06 -19.19 7.53
C GLY A 135 -9.53 -20.09 6.39
N ASP A 136 -9.33 -19.73 5.12
CA ASP A 136 -9.67 -20.59 3.99
C ASP A 136 -8.73 -21.81 3.91
N PRO A 137 -9.13 -22.90 3.21
CA PRO A 137 -8.31 -24.12 3.12
C PRO A 137 -6.90 -23.92 2.58
N VAL A 138 -6.72 -22.96 1.67
CA VAL A 138 -5.43 -22.61 1.08
C VAL A 138 -5.11 -21.15 1.39
N PRO A 139 -4.51 -20.84 2.54
CA PRO A 139 -4.18 -19.47 2.91
C PRO A 139 -3.08 -18.92 1.99
N HIS A 140 -3.31 -17.74 1.44
CA HIS A 140 -2.39 -17.06 0.53
C HIS A 140 -2.51 -15.54 0.70
N TYR A 141 -1.48 -14.82 0.25
CA TYR A 141 -1.48 -13.37 0.23
C TYR A 141 -1.85 -12.87 -1.16
N LEU A 142 -2.71 -11.86 -1.21
CA LEU A 142 -3.24 -11.32 -2.45
C LEU A 142 -2.42 -10.13 -2.94
N LEU A 143 -2.29 -10.01 -4.26
CA LEU A 143 -1.50 -9.00 -4.93
C LEU A 143 -2.04 -7.59 -4.68
N GLN A 144 -3.36 -7.39 -4.74
CA GLN A 144 -4.01 -6.10 -4.49
C GLN A 144 -3.77 -5.58 -3.07
N TYR A 145 -3.50 -6.45 -2.11
CA TYR A 145 -3.20 -6.04 -0.73
C TYR A 145 -1.82 -5.38 -0.59
N ARG A 146 -1.00 -5.35 -1.64
CA ARG A 146 0.23 -4.53 -1.72
C ARG A 146 -0.03 -3.12 -2.24
N LEU A 147 -1.25 -2.81 -2.67
CA LEU A 147 -1.65 -1.51 -3.20
C LEU A 147 -2.15 -0.63 -2.04
N ALA A 148 -1.65 0.60 -1.92
CA ALA A 148 -1.88 1.40 -0.72
C ALA A 148 -3.34 1.87 -0.55
N TRP A 149 -4.13 1.85 -1.63
CA TRP A 149 -5.57 2.11 -1.58
C TRP A 149 -6.39 0.90 -1.09
N HIS A 150 -5.79 -0.29 -1.02
CA HIS A 150 -6.40 -1.45 -0.39
C HIS A 150 -6.27 -1.38 1.13
N THR A 151 -7.41 -1.22 1.78
CA THR A 151 -7.53 -1.23 3.25
C THR A 151 -8.58 -2.22 3.74
N VAL A 152 -9.47 -2.65 2.85
CA VAL A 152 -10.60 -3.52 3.17
C VAL A 152 -10.57 -4.74 2.26
N CYS A 153 -10.87 -5.91 2.83
CA CYS A 153 -11.06 -7.12 2.03
C CYS A 153 -12.32 -6.97 1.14
N PRO A 154 -12.21 -7.10 -0.20
CA PRO A 154 -13.37 -6.95 -1.09
C PRO A 154 -14.42 -8.06 -0.88
N ARG A 155 -13.98 -9.28 -0.52
CA ARG A 155 -14.86 -10.44 -0.26
C ARG A 155 -15.55 -10.37 1.10
N HIS A 156 -14.79 -10.16 2.17
CA HIS A 156 -15.31 -10.25 3.54
C HIS A 156 -15.73 -8.91 4.14
N ARG A 157 -15.41 -7.78 3.50
CA ARG A 157 -15.76 -6.42 3.94
C ARG A 157 -15.31 -6.13 5.37
N ILE A 158 -14.07 -6.49 5.68
CA ILE A 158 -13.40 -6.21 6.96
C ILE A 158 -12.08 -5.50 6.69
N LEU A 159 -11.62 -4.70 7.66
CA LEU A 159 -10.31 -4.07 7.59
C LEU A 159 -9.21 -5.13 7.51
N LEU A 160 -8.23 -4.91 6.63
CA LEU A 160 -7.04 -5.75 6.52
C LEU A 160 -6.12 -5.54 7.72
N ILE A 161 -5.34 -6.57 8.07
CA ILE A 161 -4.31 -6.48 9.11
C ILE A 161 -2.92 -6.49 8.46
N ASP A 162 -1.96 -5.78 9.08
CA ASP A 162 -0.56 -5.71 8.62
C ASP A 162 0.44 -6.35 9.62
N ARG A 163 -0.07 -6.85 10.75
CA ARG A 163 0.70 -7.39 11.88
C ARG A 163 -0.05 -8.53 12.55
N CYS A 164 0.71 -9.39 13.24
CA CYS A 164 0.13 -10.37 14.15
C CYS A 164 -0.48 -9.65 15.36
N TRP A 165 -1.72 -9.99 15.69
CA TRP A 165 -2.46 -9.42 16.82
C TRP A 165 -1.84 -9.77 18.19
N ARG A 166 -1.12 -10.89 18.30
CA ARG A 166 -0.53 -11.38 19.56
C ARG A 166 0.86 -10.81 19.85
N CYS A 167 1.75 -10.76 18.85
CA CYS A 167 3.15 -10.34 19.05
C CYS A 167 3.55 -9.09 18.26
N SER A 168 2.61 -8.45 17.54
CA SER A 168 2.84 -7.22 16.76
C SER A 168 3.88 -7.32 15.63
N SER A 169 4.41 -8.53 15.37
CA SER A 169 5.37 -8.76 14.30
C SER A 169 4.70 -8.56 12.93
N ALA A 170 5.45 -7.96 12.00
CA ALA A 170 5.02 -7.80 10.62
C ALA A 170 4.83 -9.17 9.95
N LEU A 171 3.85 -9.25 9.03
CA LEU A 171 3.59 -10.45 8.25
C LEU A 171 4.79 -10.79 7.36
N GLN A 172 5.39 -11.96 7.58
CA GLN A 172 6.62 -12.42 6.90
C GLN A 172 6.53 -13.92 6.58
N PRO A 173 5.63 -14.32 5.66
CA PRO A 173 5.45 -15.73 5.32
C PRO A 173 6.74 -16.39 4.79
N ASN A 174 7.64 -15.59 4.19
CA ASN A 174 8.96 -16.06 3.74
C ASN A 174 9.87 -16.59 4.86
N ARG A 175 9.54 -16.32 6.13
CA ARG A 175 10.26 -16.81 7.31
C ARG A 175 9.55 -17.97 8.02
N LEU A 176 8.37 -18.39 7.54
CA LEU A 176 7.69 -19.56 8.07
C LEU A 176 8.50 -20.82 7.79
N ARG A 177 8.41 -21.77 8.72
CA ARG A 177 8.95 -23.12 8.53
C ARG A 177 8.09 -23.87 7.50
N PRO A 178 8.65 -24.80 6.71
CA PRO A 178 7.92 -25.45 5.61
C PRO A 178 6.69 -26.26 6.04
N ASP A 179 6.64 -26.69 7.31
CA ASP A 179 5.54 -27.44 7.93
C ASP A 179 4.38 -26.56 8.42
N ARG A 180 4.46 -25.24 8.24
CA ARG A 180 3.50 -24.28 8.83
C ARG A 180 2.71 -23.53 7.77
N PRO A 181 1.37 -23.49 7.85
CA PRO A 181 0.57 -22.79 6.86
C PRO A 181 0.79 -21.27 6.93
N LEU A 182 0.55 -20.61 5.80
CA LEU A 182 0.71 -19.15 5.64
C LEU A 182 -0.22 -18.33 6.55
N SER A 183 -1.25 -18.97 7.11
CA SER A 183 -2.17 -18.41 8.08
C SER A 183 -1.58 -18.21 9.48
N LEU A 184 -0.35 -18.67 9.74
CA LEU A 184 0.30 -18.50 11.04
C LEU A 184 1.30 -17.35 11.04
N CYS A 185 1.46 -16.72 12.21
CA CYS A 185 2.54 -15.79 12.45
C CYS A 185 3.89 -16.51 12.45
N HIS A 186 4.82 -16.09 11.59
CA HIS A 186 6.19 -16.63 11.54
C HIS A 186 6.97 -16.50 12.85
N HIS A 187 6.60 -15.58 13.74
CA HIS A 187 7.32 -15.29 14.97
C HIS A 187 6.76 -16.05 16.18
N CYS A 188 5.45 -15.93 16.45
CA CYS A 188 4.84 -16.52 17.64
C CYS A 188 3.97 -17.76 17.35
N GLY A 189 3.76 -18.11 16.08
CA GLY A 189 2.95 -19.25 15.68
C GLY A 189 1.43 -19.07 15.82
N GLN A 190 0.95 -17.94 16.35
CA GLN A 190 -0.48 -17.66 16.46
C GLN A 190 -1.15 -17.56 15.09
N SER A 191 -2.37 -18.08 14.98
CA SER A 191 -3.22 -17.92 13.80
C SER A 191 -3.54 -16.45 13.55
N LEU A 192 -3.42 -16.04 12.28
CA LEU A 192 -3.81 -14.74 11.75
C LEU A 192 -5.31 -14.67 11.47
N ALA A 193 -6.03 -15.80 11.52
CA ALA A 193 -7.47 -15.87 11.35
C ALA A 193 -8.25 -15.48 12.61
N ASP A 194 -7.62 -15.53 13.78
CA ASP A 194 -8.27 -15.35 15.09
C ASP A 194 -8.43 -13.86 15.48
N VAL A 195 -8.52 -12.96 14.51
CA VAL A 195 -8.62 -11.51 14.75
C VAL A 195 -10.08 -11.08 14.67
N SER A 196 -10.53 -10.36 15.70
CA SER A 196 -11.84 -9.71 15.66
C SER A 196 -11.85 -8.63 14.57
N PRO A 197 -12.81 -8.65 13.63
CA PRO A 197 -12.82 -7.72 12.52
C PRO A 197 -13.10 -6.29 13.00
N GLU A 198 -12.32 -5.33 12.51
CA GLU A 198 -12.58 -3.90 12.71
C GLU A 198 -13.59 -3.36 11.69
N PRO A 199 -14.40 -2.35 12.06
CA PRO A 199 -15.38 -1.75 11.17
C PRO A 199 -14.73 -1.04 9.97
N VAL A 200 -15.42 -1.07 8.84
CA VAL A 200 -14.98 -0.48 7.58
C VAL A 200 -15.38 0.99 7.48
N VAL A 201 -14.45 1.82 7.00
CA VAL A 201 -14.77 3.16 6.51
C VAL A 201 -15.40 3.04 5.12
N LYS A 202 -16.72 3.25 5.04
CA LYS A 202 -17.50 3.03 3.80
C LYS A 202 -16.98 3.83 2.60
N SER A 203 -16.62 5.10 2.79
CA SER A 203 -16.06 5.95 1.74
C SER A 203 -14.69 5.47 1.26
N ALA A 204 -13.87 4.88 2.15
CA ALA A 204 -12.59 4.29 1.76
C ALA A 204 -12.77 3.04 0.91
N LEU A 205 -13.79 2.23 1.21
CA LEU A 205 -14.15 1.10 0.37
C LEU A 205 -14.68 1.57 -0.99
N ALA A 206 -15.46 2.65 -1.04
CA ALA A 206 -15.91 3.24 -2.30
C ALA A 206 -14.73 3.74 -3.15
N PHE A 207 -13.76 4.45 -2.54
CA PHE A 207 -12.49 4.80 -3.19
C PHE A 207 -11.80 3.57 -3.77
N GLN A 208 -11.65 2.51 -2.95
CA GLN A 208 -10.97 1.29 -3.34
C GLN A 208 -11.64 0.64 -4.56
N SER A 209 -12.97 0.45 -4.50
CA SER A 209 -13.74 -0.14 -5.61
C SER A 209 -13.69 0.70 -6.88
N PHE A 210 -13.71 2.03 -6.75
CA PHE A 210 -13.56 2.93 -7.90
C PHE A 210 -12.17 2.82 -8.51
N ALA A 211 -11.10 2.89 -7.70
CA ALA A 211 -9.73 2.78 -8.17
C ALA A 211 -9.46 1.43 -8.85
N ASP A 212 -9.99 0.34 -8.31
CA ASP A 212 -9.86 -0.99 -8.91
C ASP A 212 -10.54 -1.06 -10.29
N SER A 213 -11.75 -0.49 -10.42
CA SER A 213 -12.49 -0.47 -11.69
C SER A 213 -11.82 0.45 -12.71
N ALA A 214 -11.38 1.63 -12.28
CA ALA A 214 -10.68 2.61 -13.09
C ALA A 214 -9.32 2.12 -13.58
N SER A 215 -8.70 1.11 -12.95
CA SER A 215 -7.44 0.55 -13.43
C SER A 215 -7.53 -0.08 -14.83
N GLN A 216 -8.74 -0.40 -15.27
CA GLN A 216 -9.05 -1.03 -16.56
C GLN A 216 -9.73 -0.06 -17.55
N SER A 217 -9.96 1.20 -17.17
CA SER A 217 -10.70 2.19 -17.98
C SER A 217 -10.19 3.62 -17.77
N THR A 218 -10.82 4.59 -18.42
CA THR A 218 -10.67 6.00 -18.03
C THR A 218 -11.52 6.28 -16.77
N ALA A 219 -11.09 7.26 -15.98
CA ALA A 219 -11.78 7.74 -14.80
C ALA A 219 -12.29 9.16 -15.04
N LEU A 220 -13.45 9.49 -14.49
CA LEU A 220 -13.96 10.86 -14.50
C LEU A 220 -13.57 11.59 -13.21
N TYR A 221 -13.24 12.88 -13.34
CA TYR A 221 -13.16 13.83 -12.23
C TYR A 221 -13.93 15.10 -12.62
N GLY A 222 -15.12 15.26 -12.05
CA GLY A 222 -16.12 16.19 -12.58
C GLY A 222 -16.49 15.81 -14.02
N LEU A 223 -16.38 16.75 -14.95
CA LEU A 223 -16.61 16.52 -16.39
C LEU A 223 -15.34 16.09 -17.15
N THR A 224 -14.19 16.01 -16.48
CA THR A 224 -12.91 15.72 -17.14
C THR A 224 -12.63 14.22 -17.16
N SER A 225 -12.34 13.68 -18.34
CA SER A 225 -11.83 12.31 -18.49
C SER A 225 -10.32 12.27 -18.24
N LEU A 226 -9.89 11.37 -17.38
CA LEU A 226 -8.51 11.18 -16.96
C LEU A 226 -8.08 9.74 -17.21
N SER A 227 -6.80 9.55 -17.53
CA SER A 227 -6.17 8.24 -17.42
C SER A 227 -6.12 7.80 -15.95
N PHE A 228 -5.98 6.49 -15.72
CA PHE A 228 -5.81 5.95 -14.36
C PHE A 228 -4.62 6.59 -13.62
N THR A 229 -3.49 6.78 -14.31
CA THR A 229 -2.29 7.43 -13.77
C THR A 229 -2.57 8.86 -13.28
N GLU A 230 -3.28 9.66 -14.08
CA GLU A 230 -3.62 11.05 -13.73
C GLU A 230 -4.59 11.11 -12.56
N TRP A 231 -5.63 10.28 -12.58
CA TRP A 231 -6.59 10.22 -11.47
C TRP A 231 -5.90 9.81 -10.15
N MET A 232 -5.03 8.81 -10.20
CA MET A 232 -4.24 8.39 -9.04
C MET A 232 -3.24 9.45 -8.57
N CYS A 233 -2.73 10.29 -9.48
CA CYS A 233 -1.90 11.45 -9.14
C CYS A 233 -2.69 12.49 -8.34
N ILE A 234 -3.89 12.87 -8.82
CA ILE A 234 -4.77 13.82 -8.13
C ILE A 234 -5.19 13.28 -6.77
N ALA A 235 -5.60 12.01 -6.70
CA ALA A 235 -5.94 11.37 -5.43
C ALA A 235 -4.76 11.39 -4.44
N ARG A 236 -3.52 11.24 -4.91
CA ARG A 236 -2.32 11.28 -4.05
C ARG A 236 -2.06 12.67 -3.49
N VAL A 237 -2.40 13.71 -4.26
CA VAL A 237 -2.38 15.11 -3.83
C VAL A 237 -3.44 15.34 -2.76
N MET A 238 -4.68 14.86 -2.94
CA MET A 238 -5.74 14.99 -1.94
C MET A 238 -5.38 14.31 -0.61
N VAL A 239 -4.83 13.09 -0.67
CA VAL A 239 -4.32 12.38 0.50
C VAL A 239 -3.21 13.19 1.20
N SER A 240 -2.28 13.79 0.44
CA SER A 240 -1.21 14.62 1.00
C SER A 240 -1.72 15.91 1.62
N PHE A 241 -2.70 16.57 1.00
CA PHE A 241 -3.40 17.74 1.54
C PHE A 241 -4.06 17.39 2.89
N LEU A 242 -4.84 16.31 2.96
CA LEU A 242 -5.50 15.88 4.20
C LEU A 242 -4.49 15.56 5.31
N ARG A 243 -3.34 14.98 4.97
CA ARG A 243 -2.25 14.76 5.92
C ARG A 243 -1.66 16.06 6.45
N ASN A 244 -1.54 17.10 5.62
CA ASN A 244 -1.07 18.41 6.03
C ASN A 244 -2.10 19.09 6.94
N VAL A 245 -3.39 19.02 6.62
CA VAL A 245 -4.50 19.51 7.47
C VAL A 245 -4.45 18.84 8.84
N THR A 246 -4.27 17.51 8.88
CA THR A 246 -4.19 16.75 10.14
C THR A 246 -2.96 17.14 10.98
N ARG A 247 -1.84 17.48 10.31
CA ARG A 247 -0.58 17.81 11.00
C ARG A 247 -0.55 19.26 11.50
N ASN A 248 -1.04 20.19 10.70
CA ASN A 248 -1.00 21.63 10.97
C ASN A 248 -2.38 22.23 10.68
N PRO A 249 -3.40 21.96 11.50
CA PRO A 249 -4.72 22.49 11.28
C PRO A 249 -4.72 24.01 11.41
N THR A 250 -5.31 24.69 10.43
CA THR A 250 -5.60 26.13 10.48
C THR A 250 -7.12 26.34 10.45
N THR A 251 -7.60 27.47 10.97
CA THR A 251 -9.03 27.82 10.93
C THR A 251 -9.60 27.72 9.52
N LYS A 252 -8.88 28.24 8.51
CA LYS A 252 -9.30 28.17 7.11
C LYS A 252 -9.35 26.74 6.58
N SER A 253 -8.38 25.88 6.93
CA SER A 253 -8.41 24.47 6.53
C SER A 253 -9.56 23.69 7.18
N GLN A 254 -9.92 24.02 8.43
CA GLN A 254 -11.04 23.39 9.12
C GLN A 254 -12.38 23.82 8.52
N LEU A 255 -12.54 25.11 8.21
CA LEU A 255 -13.71 25.64 7.50
C LEU A 255 -13.87 25.00 6.12
N PHE A 256 -12.77 24.87 5.35
CA PHE A 256 -12.78 24.14 4.09
C PHE A 256 -13.27 22.70 4.26
N CYS A 257 -12.71 21.97 5.24
CA CYS A 257 -13.09 20.59 5.49
C CYS A 257 -14.56 20.45 5.88
N GLN A 258 -15.07 21.36 6.72
CA GLN A 258 -16.47 21.39 7.13
C GLN A 258 -17.40 21.68 5.94
N ALA A 259 -17.06 22.68 5.11
CA ALA A 259 -17.85 23.05 3.93
C ALA A 259 -17.86 21.97 2.84
N MET A 260 -16.77 21.20 2.74
CA MET A 260 -16.65 20.04 1.86
C MET A 260 -17.36 18.79 2.41
N GLY A 261 -17.83 18.82 3.66
CA GLY A 261 -18.51 17.68 4.30
C GLY A 261 -17.56 16.56 4.75
N LEU A 262 -16.31 16.89 5.08
CA LEU A 262 -15.33 15.93 5.56
C LEU A 262 -15.55 15.60 7.04
N ASP A 263 -15.43 14.32 7.37
CA ASP A 263 -15.41 13.82 8.74
C ASP A 263 -13.98 13.82 9.28
N LEU A 264 -13.62 14.92 9.94
CA LEU A 264 -12.29 15.10 10.55
C LEU A 264 -12.00 14.08 11.66
N SER A 265 -13.01 13.45 12.28
CA SER A 265 -12.79 12.43 13.32
C SER A 265 -12.14 11.16 12.76
N GLN A 266 -12.29 10.90 11.46
CA GLN A 266 -11.65 9.79 10.76
C GLN A 266 -10.19 10.07 10.40
N LEU A 267 -9.76 11.34 10.42
CA LEU A 267 -8.40 11.73 10.10
C LEU A 267 -7.50 11.58 11.33
N LYS A 268 -6.75 10.47 11.38
CA LYS A 268 -5.78 10.20 12.43
C LYS A 268 -4.40 10.71 12.04
N SER A 269 -3.71 11.31 13.01
CA SER A 269 -2.31 11.69 12.82
C SER A 269 -1.45 10.45 12.57
N SER A 270 -0.48 10.55 11.65
CA SER A 270 0.40 9.42 11.34
C SER A 270 1.22 9.00 12.56
N SER A 271 1.05 7.75 12.97
CA SER A 271 1.77 7.08 14.05
C SER A 271 3.28 7.04 13.86
N LEU A 272 3.72 6.99 12.60
CA LEU A 272 5.13 6.94 12.24
C LEU A 272 5.66 8.27 11.73
N GLY A 273 4.81 9.21 11.29
CA GLY A 273 5.25 10.41 10.58
C GLY A 273 6.05 10.10 9.30
N LEU A 274 5.80 8.93 8.69
CA LEU A 274 6.39 8.47 7.43
C LEU A 274 5.41 8.72 6.28
N PRO A 275 5.78 8.51 5.00
CA PRO A 275 4.85 8.62 3.87
C PRO A 275 3.58 7.77 4.04
N PHE A 276 2.54 8.10 3.27
CA PHE A 276 1.20 7.50 3.36
C PHE A 276 1.24 5.97 3.26
N GLU A 277 2.11 5.45 2.41
CA GLU A 277 2.30 4.03 2.13
C GLU A 277 2.83 3.24 3.35
N TYR A 278 3.34 3.92 4.39
CA TYR A 278 3.77 3.30 5.65
C TYR A 278 2.69 3.26 6.73
N ALA A 279 1.59 3.99 6.54
CA ALA A 279 0.50 4.06 7.50
C ALA A 279 -0.23 2.72 7.60
N THR A 280 -0.83 2.45 8.76
CA THR A 280 -1.65 1.25 9.01
C THR A 280 -2.90 1.24 8.12
N PRO A 281 -3.55 0.07 7.91
CA PRO A 281 -4.81 0.01 7.17
C PRO A 281 -5.87 0.99 7.69
N ALA A 282 -6.01 1.14 9.01
CA ALA A 282 -6.96 2.08 9.63
C ALA A 282 -6.64 3.55 9.33
N GLU A 283 -5.36 3.96 9.47
CA GLU A 283 -4.93 5.32 9.14
C GLU A 283 -5.11 5.63 7.65
N ARG A 284 -4.81 4.66 6.76
CA ARG A 284 -5.03 4.82 5.32
C ARG A 284 -6.52 4.92 4.99
N ALA A 285 -7.37 4.11 5.63
CA ALA A 285 -8.81 4.11 5.39
C ALA A 285 -9.44 5.47 5.68
N GLY A 286 -9.09 6.10 6.80
CA GLY A 286 -9.55 7.46 7.12
C GLY A 286 -9.15 8.48 6.04
N LEU A 287 -7.88 8.48 5.63
CA LEU A 287 -7.39 9.39 4.58
C LEU A 287 -8.05 9.14 3.22
N LEU A 288 -8.17 7.88 2.80
CA LEU A 288 -8.79 7.52 1.52
C LEU A 288 -10.27 7.85 1.51
N GLY A 289 -10.97 7.62 2.62
CA GLY A 289 -12.38 7.93 2.75
C GLY A 289 -12.66 9.43 2.63
N GLN A 290 -11.83 10.28 3.23
CA GLN A 290 -11.99 11.73 3.10
C GLN A 290 -11.47 12.24 1.74
N ALA A 291 -10.44 11.62 1.17
CA ALA A 291 -10.00 11.94 -0.18
C ALA A 291 -11.11 11.64 -1.20
N TRP A 292 -11.85 10.54 -1.01
CA TRP A 292 -12.99 10.18 -1.85
C TRP A 292 -14.08 11.24 -1.86
N VAL A 293 -14.39 11.85 -0.72
CA VAL A 293 -15.39 12.93 -0.63
C VAL A 293 -14.97 14.11 -1.50
N ILE A 294 -13.69 14.52 -1.43
CA ILE A 294 -13.15 15.59 -2.28
C ILE A 294 -13.20 15.18 -3.76
N MET A 295 -12.75 13.96 -4.09
CA MET A 295 -12.70 13.48 -5.47
C MET A 295 -14.09 13.37 -6.10
N GLN A 296 -15.13 13.02 -5.32
CA GLN A 296 -16.52 12.95 -5.79
C GLN A 296 -17.18 14.31 -5.94
N ALA A 297 -16.77 15.31 -5.15
CA ALA A 297 -17.25 16.67 -5.28
C ALA A 297 -16.79 17.35 -6.59
N GLY A 298 -15.70 16.85 -7.19
CA GLY A 298 -15.14 17.37 -8.42
C GLY A 298 -14.22 18.58 -8.22
N PRO A 299 -13.44 18.94 -9.24
CA PRO A 299 -12.51 20.06 -9.17
C PRO A 299 -13.24 21.39 -8.98
N GLU A 300 -14.42 21.59 -9.57
CA GLU A 300 -15.17 22.83 -9.52
C GLU A 300 -15.55 23.19 -8.08
N ARG A 301 -16.09 22.21 -7.33
CA ARG A 301 -16.47 22.40 -5.93
C ARG A 301 -15.27 22.65 -5.03
N PHE A 302 -14.13 22.01 -5.33
CA PHE A 302 -12.88 22.32 -4.63
C PHE A 302 -12.45 23.77 -4.86
N LEU A 303 -12.45 24.21 -6.13
CA LEU A 303 -12.01 25.55 -6.52
C LEU A 303 -12.85 26.65 -5.85
N GLU A 304 -14.18 26.49 -5.90
CA GLU A 304 -15.15 27.37 -5.25
C GLU A 304 -14.87 27.50 -3.75
N LEU A 305 -14.89 26.38 -3.02
CA LEU A 305 -14.72 26.39 -1.57
C LEU A 305 -13.32 26.84 -1.13
N ALA A 306 -12.28 26.48 -1.88
CA ALA A 306 -10.92 26.91 -1.57
C ALA A 306 -10.74 28.43 -1.74
N GLY A 307 -11.41 29.02 -2.74
CA GLY A 307 -11.46 30.47 -2.95
C GLY A 307 -12.25 31.19 -1.85
N GLU A 308 -13.46 30.73 -1.54
CA GLU A 308 -14.33 31.33 -0.51
C GLU A 308 -13.67 31.40 0.87
N VAL A 309 -12.99 30.32 1.28
CA VAL A 309 -12.32 30.26 2.58
C VAL A 309 -10.90 30.84 2.56
N GLU A 310 -10.40 31.25 1.40
CA GLU A 310 -9.02 31.73 1.20
C GLU A 310 -7.98 30.69 1.66
N LEU A 311 -8.09 29.47 1.14
CA LEU A 311 -7.26 28.34 1.59
C LEU A 311 -5.77 28.62 1.31
N PRO A 312 -4.87 28.56 2.32
CA PRO A 312 -3.46 28.88 2.10
C PRO A 312 -2.74 27.85 1.24
N VAL A 313 -1.92 28.29 0.28
CA VAL A 313 -1.13 27.40 -0.58
C VAL A 313 -0.19 26.47 0.20
N THR A 314 0.24 26.88 1.39
CA THR A 314 1.20 26.14 2.24
C THR A 314 0.66 24.80 2.76
N ILE A 315 -0.67 24.63 2.82
CA ILE A 315 -1.29 23.36 3.23
C ILE A 315 -1.37 22.38 2.05
N PHE A 316 -1.29 22.87 0.82
CA PHE A 316 -1.41 22.07 -0.40
C PHE A 316 -0.02 21.60 -0.87
N PRO A 317 0.13 20.34 -1.32
CA PRO A 317 1.42 19.81 -1.72
C PRO A 317 1.78 20.27 -3.14
N VAL A 318 2.35 21.47 -3.26
CA VAL A 318 2.69 22.09 -4.58
C VAL A 318 3.79 21.33 -5.35
N ARG A 319 4.66 20.60 -4.64
CA ARG A 319 5.75 19.84 -5.27
C ARG A 319 5.20 18.57 -5.93
N GLY A 320 5.49 18.41 -7.23
CA GLY A 320 5.08 17.22 -7.99
C GLY A 320 3.77 17.36 -8.79
N ILE A 321 3.25 18.58 -8.92
CA ILE A 321 2.08 18.91 -9.77
C ILE A 321 2.41 18.85 -11.27
N GLY A 322 3.69 18.71 -11.64
CA GLY A 322 4.19 18.79 -13.01
C GLY A 322 3.36 17.97 -13.98
N GLY A 323 2.64 18.67 -14.87
CA GLY A 323 1.92 18.09 -16.01
C GLY A 323 0.41 17.99 -15.88
N SER A 324 -0.22 18.18 -14.71
CA SER A 324 -1.69 18.12 -14.59
C SER A 324 -2.34 19.51 -14.63
N PRO A 325 -3.16 19.83 -15.66
CA PRO A 325 -3.86 21.12 -15.75
C PRO A 325 -4.82 21.36 -14.58
N ILE A 326 -5.50 20.30 -14.12
CA ILE A 326 -6.45 20.38 -13.00
C ILE A 326 -5.73 20.79 -11.72
N LEU A 327 -4.61 20.14 -11.40
CA LEU A 327 -3.84 20.50 -10.20
C LEU A 327 -3.26 21.92 -10.28
N ALA A 328 -2.90 22.39 -11.47
CA ALA A 328 -2.46 23.77 -11.68
C ALA A 328 -3.60 24.78 -11.40
N GLN A 329 -4.82 24.50 -11.87
CA GLN A 329 -6.02 25.30 -11.54
C GLN A 329 -6.34 25.27 -10.05
N MET A 330 -6.24 24.09 -9.41
CA MET A 330 -6.45 23.98 -7.96
C MET A 330 -5.46 24.83 -7.16
N VAL A 331 -4.22 24.98 -7.63
CA VAL A 331 -3.24 25.86 -6.98
C VAL A 331 -3.49 27.34 -7.25
N SER A 332 -4.02 27.70 -8.43
CA SER A 332 -4.20 29.12 -8.80
C SER A 332 -5.23 29.86 -7.94
N VAL A 333 -6.16 29.14 -7.30
CA VAL A 333 -7.16 29.72 -6.37
C VAL A 333 -6.67 29.80 -4.92
N LEU A 334 -5.50 29.21 -4.60
CA LEU A 334 -4.98 29.20 -3.24
C LEU A 334 -4.24 30.50 -2.91
N VAL A 335 -4.38 30.94 -1.67
CA VAL A 335 -3.78 32.21 -1.22
C VAL A 335 -2.31 32.04 -0.85
N GLN A 336 -1.46 32.90 -1.43
CA GLN A 336 -0.06 33.02 -1.03
C GLN A 336 0.06 34.08 0.07
N HIS A 337 0.40 33.66 1.28
CA HIS A 337 0.80 34.61 2.33
C HIS A 337 2.30 34.85 2.27
N THR A 338 2.71 36.13 2.35
CA THR A 338 4.10 36.53 2.55
C THR A 338 4.59 35.93 3.86
N ARG A 339 5.68 35.15 3.81
CA ARG A 339 6.31 34.62 5.02
C ARG A 339 6.84 35.80 5.86
N ASN A 340 6.25 36.05 7.01
CA ASN A 340 6.98 36.75 8.08
C ASN A 340 8.13 35.82 8.52
N GLN A 341 9.37 36.28 8.41
CA GLN A 341 10.53 35.56 8.93
C GLN A 341 10.32 35.32 10.43
N PRO A 342 10.27 34.06 10.91
CA PRO A 342 10.32 33.82 12.33
C PRO A 342 11.74 34.18 12.80
N SER A 343 11.84 35.04 13.80
CA SER A 343 13.07 35.20 14.57
C SER A 343 13.48 33.84 15.14
N GLN A 344 14.74 33.44 14.94
CA GLN A 344 15.28 32.20 15.47
C GLN A 344 15.18 32.20 17.00
N PRO A 345 14.50 31.23 17.64
CA PRO A 345 14.78 30.92 19.02
C PRO A 345 16.00 29.99 19.03
N SER A 346 17.15 30.51 19.44
CA SER A 346 18.26 29.66 19.90
C SER A 346 17.87 29.10 21.26
N ARG A 347 17.45 27.83 21.31
CA ARG A 347 17.43 27.05 22.56
C ARG A 347 17.33 25.58 22.20
N ARG A 348 18.05 24.73 22.95
CA ARG A 348 17.89 23.27 22.90
C ARG A 348 16.41 22.94 23.15
N GLN A 349 15.62 22.79 22.10
CA GLN A 349 14.23 22.39 22.21
C GLN A 349 14.20 20.92 22.63
N THR A 350 13.62 20.68 23.81
CA THR A 350 13.08 19.37 24.16
C THR A 350 12.11 18.94 23.07
N ARG A 351 12.23 17.70 22.60
CA ARG A 351 11.36 17.17 21.54
C ARG A 351 9.90 17.20 22.00
N GLU A 352 9.01 17.60 21.10
CA GLU A 352 7.57 17.58 21.32
C GLU A 352 7.08 16.15 21.62
N PRO A 353 6.08 15.94 22.50
CA PRO A 353 5.59 14.61 22.86
C PRO A 353 5.21 13.73 21.66
N LEU A 354 4.58 14.32 20.63
CA LEU A 354 4.20 13.62 19.40
C LEU A 354 5.42 13.16 18.59
N GLU A 355 6.52 13.92 18.61
CA GLU A 355 7.78 13.54 17.97
C GLU A 355 8.41 12.34 18.69
N VAL A 356 8.47 12.39 20.02
CA VAL A 356 8.97 11.27 20.85
C VAL A 356 8.15 10.01 20.63
N TRP A 357 6.83 10.13 20.60
CA TRP A 357 5.93 8.99 20.35
C TRP A 357 6.14 8.38 18.96
N ARG A 358 6.31 9.21 17.91
CA ARG A 358 6.67 8.72 16.57
C ARG A 358 8.02 8.00 16.56
N MET A 359 9.02 8.53 17.27
CA MET A 359 10.33 7.90 17.39
C MET A 359 10.23 6.53 18.07
N TRP A 360 9.43 6.43 19.13
CA TRP A 360 9.15 5.17 19.83
C TRP A 360 8.49 4.15 18.91
N ASN A 361 7.43 4.52 18.19
CA ASN A 361 6.78 3.62 17.22
C ASN A 361 7.73 3.18 16.10
N ARG A 362 8.61 4.07 15.61
CA ARG A 362 9.66 3.72 14.64
C ARG A 362 10.71 2.78 15.23
N LEU A 363 11.02 2.90 16.52
CA LEU A 363 11.91 1.98 17.22
C LEU A 363 11.26 0.61 17.36
N GLN A 364 10.01 0.54 17.84
CA GLN A 364 9.23 -0.70 17.93
C GLN A 364 9.12 -1.41 16.56
N ARG A 365 8.84 -0.65 15.50
CA ARG A 365 8.83 -1.18 14.12
C ARG A 365 10.17 -1.83 13.73
N ARG A 366 11.30 -1.28 14.21
CA ARG A 366 12.65 -1.81 13.94
C ARG A 366 12.99 -3.00 14.82
N THR A 367 12.59 -3.02 16.09
CA THR A 367 12.81 -4.15 17.01
C THR A 367 12.00 -5.37 16.60
N TYR A 368 10.71 -5.21 16.31
CA TYR A 368 9.85 -6.30 15.85
C TYR A 368 10.29 -6.90 14.52
N ARG A 369 10.85 -6.10 13.60
CA ARG A 369 11.46 -6.63 12.36
C ARG A 369 12.57 -7.66 12.67
N ASN A 370 13.32 -7.45 13.74
CA ASN A 370 14.41 -8.32 14.14
C ASN A 370 13.97 -9.50 15.03
N GLY A 371 12.66 -9.63 15.32
CA GLY A 371 12.15 -10.66 16.23
C GLY A 371 12.52 -10.41 17.70
N ILE A 372 12.80 -9.16 18.05
CA ILE A 372 13.00 -8.72 19.42
C ILE A 372 11.63 -8.22 19.91
N SER A 373 10.98 -9.02 20.75
CA SER A 373 9.66 -8.75 21.34
C SER A 373 9.77 -8.09 22.69
#